data_AF-A0A9D5JYW0-F1
#
_entry.id   AF-A0A9D5JYW0-F1
#
_cell.length_a   1.000
_cell.length_b   1.000
_cell.length_c   1.000
_cell.angle_alpha   90.00
_cell.angle_beta   90.00
_cell.angle_gamma   90.00
#
_symmetry.space_group_name_H-M   'P 1'
#
loop_
_entity.id
_entity.type
_entity.pdbx_description
1 polymer ?
#
loop_
_entity_poly.entity_id
_entity_poly.type
_entity_poly.pdbx_seq_one_letter_code
_entity_poly.pdbx_strand_id
1 'polypeptide(L)'
;MTKERIKELVQNPDFIPDIYNYCDRWCDRCPFTQRCLNFALSEEQFAEPGSRDISNKLFWQHLLETFRLTQEFLEDAVETSVDAPHHADVESERAWEQRTWDSAEQHICSQAAKAYCALVDTWFKAAENPLASTRTPLQGHSNSHIASSLEALDDDARFEEAREIIRWYQHQIYVKIMRAVTGQLAERSMLSNEHMPKDSDGSAKVALIGIDRSITAWMTLREYLPDAQDEILDLLLYLDRLRRKIERHFPRARAFIRPGFDEITPYP
;
A
#
# COMPACT_ATOMS: atom_id res chain seq x y z
N MET A 1 -25.31 -3.26 6.04
CA MET A 1 -25.30 -2.28 4.94
C MET A 1 -26.22 -2.79 3.83
N THR A 2 -26.97 -1.95 3.12
CA THR A 2 -27.87 -2.41 2.03
C THR A 2 -27.35 -2.05 0.64
N LYS A 3 -27.86 -2.75 -0.38
CA LYS A 3 -27.55 -2.51 -1.80
C LYS A 3 -27.91 -1.08 -2.23
N GLU A 4 -29.06 -0.57 -1.79
CA GLU A 4 -29.53 0.79 -2.07
C GLU A 4 -28.58 1.81 -1.45
N ARG A 5 -28.14 1.57 -0.21
CA ARG A 5 -27.19 2.47 0.47
C ARG A 5 -25.86 2.54 -0.27
N ILE A 6 -25.36 1.42 -0.78
CA ILE A 6 -24.14 1.40 -1.61
C ILE A 6 -24.35 2.20 -2.90
N LYS A 7 -25.49 2.01 -3.57
CA LYS A 7 -25.84 2.78 -4.78
C LYS A 7 -25.89 4.29 -4.50
N GLU A 8 -26.45 4.72 -3.36
CA GLU A 8 -26.44 6.12 -2.95
C GLU A 8 -25.02 6.66 -2.72
N LEU A 9 -24.19 5.93 -1.99
CA LEU A 9 -22.81 6.33 -1.71
C LEU A 9 -21.97 6.46 -2.98
N VAL A 10 -22.14 5.56 -3.95
CA VAL A 10 -21.44 5.62 -5.25
C VAL A 10 -21.79 6.89 -6.04
N GLN A 11 -23.00 7.43 -5.87
CA GLN A 11 -23.45 8.65 -6.56
C GLN A 11 -23.05 9.94 -5.83
N ASN A 12 -22.37 9.86 -4.69
CA ASN A 12 -21.96 11.04 -3.95
C ASN A 12 -20.86 11.82 -4.73
N PRO A 13 -21.13 13.08 -5.17
CA PRO A 13 -20.18 13.86 -5.97
C PRO A 13 -18.95 14.35 -5.18
N ASP A 14 -18.99 14.31 -3.84
CA ASP A 14 -17.87 14.76 -3.00
C ASP A 14 -16.71 13.74 -2.99
N PHE A 15 -17.01 12.48 -3.31
CA PHE A 15 -16.00 11.42 -3.41
C PHE A 15 -15.13 11.60 -4.64
N ILE A 16 -13.83 11.39 -4.46
CA ILE A 16 -12.85 11.44 -5.54
C ILE A 16 -12.90 10.07 -6.25
N PRO A 17 -13.27 10.02 -7.55
CA PRO A 17 -13.29 8.77 -8.30
C PRO A 17 -11.90 8.12 -8.30
N ASP A 18 -11.87 6.79 -8.15
CA ASP A 18 -10.65 5.97 -8.27
C ASP A 18 -9.49 6.29 -7.31
N ILE A 19 -9.68 7.17 -6.31
CA ILE A 19 -8.64 7.50 -5.32
C ILE A 19 -8.06 6.25 -4.64
N TYR A 20 -8.91 5.24 -4.40
CA TYR A 20 -8.53 3.99 -3.76
C TYR A 20 -7.70 3.05 -4.64
N ASN A 21 -7.64 3.27 -5.96
CA ASN A 21 -6.79 2.46 -6.86
C ASN A 21 -5.31 2.77 -6.62
N TYR A 22 -5.00 4.03 -6.29
CA TYR A 22 -3.63 4.54 -6.17
C TYR A 22 -3.27 5.05 -4.77
N CYS A 23 -3.95 4.54 -3.73
CA CYS A 23 -3.58 4.78 -2.33
C CYS A 23 -2.56 3.76 -1.81
N ASP A 24 -1.94 4.07 -0.68
CA ASP A 24 -1.05 3.18 0.10
C ASP A 24 -1.79 2.35 1.15
N ARG A 25 -3.13 2.47 1.20
CA ARG A 25 -4.06 1.85 2.16
C ARG A 25 -3.83 2.24 3.62
N TRP A 26 -3.07 3.30 3.92
CA TRP A 26 -2.86 3.77 5.29
C TRP A 26 -3.95 4.76 5.70
N CYS A 27 -5.19 4.26 5.85
CA CYS A 27 -6.37 5.09 6.07
C CYS A 27 -6.24 5.98 7.32
N ASP A 28 -5.62 5.50 8.39
CA ASP A 28 -5.43 6.24 9.66
C ASP A 28 -4.60 7.52 9.48
N ARG A 29 -3.76 7.57 8.44
CA ARG A 29 -2.91 8.72 8.09
C ARG A 29 -3.35 9.40 6.80
N CYS A 30 -4.47 9.00 6.22
CA CYS A 30 -4.92 9.50 4.92
C CYS A 30 -5.70 10.83 5.08
N PRO A 31 -5.27 11.93 4.45
CA PRO A 31 -5.98 13.20 4.54
C PRO A 31 -7.29 13.25 3.73
N PHE A 32 -7.59 12.19 2.96
CA PHE A 32 -8.74 12.13 2.05
C PHE A 32 -9.82 11.14 2.49
N THR A 33 -9.80 10.67 3.75
CA THR A 33 -10.82 9.74 4.28
C THR A 33 -12.25 10.23 4.07
N GLN A 34 -12.49 11.53 4.26
CA GLN A 34 -13.81 12.16 4.04
C GLN A 34 -14.27 12.18 2.57
N ARG A 35 -13.34 11.96 1.63
CA ARG A 35 -13.61 11.97 0.19
C ARG A 35 -13.35 10.61 -0.48
N CYS A 36 -13.27 9.55 0.32
CA CYS A 36 -12.94 8.20 -0.15
C CYS A 36 -14.15 7.27 0.05
N LEU A 37 -14.74 6.82 -1.06
CA LEU A 37 -15.86 5.87 -1.05
C LEU A 37 -15.49 4.58 -0.28
N ASN A 38 -14.32 4.00 -0.54
CA ASN A 38 -13.89 2.78 0.16
C ASN A 38 -13.75 2.97 1.68
N PHE A 39 -13.34 4.17 2.13
CA PHE A 39 -13.28 4.46 3.55
C PHE A 39 -14.69 4.60 4.13
N ALA A 40 -15.56 5.38 3.49
CA ALA A 40 -16.96 5.52 3.92
C ALA A 40 -17.70 4.17 4.01
N LEU A 41 -17.51 3.30 3.02
CA LEU A 41 -18.05 1.94 3.03
C LEU A 41 -17.50 1.12 4.21
N SER A 42 -16.19 1.17 4.44
CA SER A 42 -15.57 0.46 5.55
C SER A 42 -16.03 0.98 6.91
N GLU A 43 -16.19 2.30 7.08
CA GLU A 43 -16.66 2.90 8.32
C GLU A 43 -18.11 2.51 8.62
N GLU A 44 -19.00 2.58 7.62
CA GLU A 44 -20.39 2.17 7.81
C GLU A 44 -20.53 0.66 8.07
N GLN A 45 -19.68 -0.16 7.44
CA GLN A 45 -19.71 -1.61 7.60
C GLN A 45 -19.15 -2.08 8.95
N PHE A 46 -18.10 -1.43 9.44
CA PHE A 46 -17.39 -1.82 10.66
C PHE A 46 -17.49 -0.73 11.75
N ALA A 47 -18.64 -0.06 11.84
CA ALA A 47 -18.88 1.00 12.82
C ALA A 47 -18.90 0.48 14.27
N GLU A 48 -19.31 -0.77 14.47
CA GLU A 48 -19.49 -1.34 15.80
C GLU A 48 -18.13 -1.63 16.49
N PRO A 49 -18.01 -1.39 17.81
CA PRO A 49 -16.79 -1.72 18.55
C PRO A 49 -16.42 -3.20 18.42
N GLY A 50 -15.16 -3.46 18.08
CA GLY A 50 -14.65 -4.83 17.90
C GLY A 50 -15.07 -5.51 16.58
N SER A 51 -15.85 -4.84 15.72
CA SER A 51 -16.21 -5.38 14.39
C SER A 51 -15.00 -5.50 13.44
N ARG A 52 -13.92 -4.75 13.69
CA ARG A 52 -12.65 -4.82 12.95
C ARG A 52 -11.68 -5.89 13.48
N ASP A 53 -12.00 -6.57 14.59
CA ASP A 53 -11.14 -7.59 15.18
C ASP A 53 -11.43 -8.96 14.56
N ILE A 54 -10.43 -9.54 13.88
CA ILE A 54 -10.53 -10.85 13.21
C ILE A 54 -10.87 -12.02 14.16
N SER A 55 -10.56 -11.88 15.45
CA SER A 55 -10.91 -12.87 16.47
C SER A 55 -12.36 -12.76 16.94
N ASN A 56 -13.02 -11.63 16.62
CA ASN A 56 -14.41 -11.37 16.97
C ASN A 56 -15.37 -12.00 15.95
N LYS A 57 -16.45 -12.61 16.44
CA LYS A 57 -17.50 -13.16 15.59
C LYS A 57 -18.17 -12.09 14.71
N LEU A 58 -18.31 -10.85 15.20
CA LEU A 58 -18.90 -9.74 14.46
C LEU A 58 -18.16 -9.48 13.14
N PHE A 59 -16.82 -9.53 13.17
CA PHE A 59 -16.00 -9.38 11.96
C PHE A 59 -16.41 -10.38 10.87
N TRP A 60 -16.51 -11.66 11.22
CA TRP A 60 -16.90 -12.72 10.28
C TRP A 60 -18.34 -12.59 9.79
N GLN A 61 -19.23 -12.08 10.64
CA GLN A 61 -20.62 -11.81 10.25
C GLN A 61 -20.69 -10.70 9.20
N HIS A 62 -20.01 -9.57 9.41
CA HIS A 62 -19.97 -8.48 8.44
C HIS A 62 -19.27 -8.89 7.15
N LEU A 63 -18.20 -9.69 7.22
CA LEU A 63 -17.53 -10.21 6.03
C LEU A 63 -18.46 -11.09 5.17
N LEU A 64 -19.24 -11.98 5.80
CA LEU A 64 -20.24 -12.78 5.10
C LEU A 64 -21.36 -11.91 4.49
N GLU A 65 -21.75 -10.84 5.17
CA GLU A 65 -22.70 -9.84 4.64
C GLU A 65 -22.13 -9.14 3.40
N THR A 66 -20.85 -8.73 3.39
CA THR A 66 -20.19 -8.16 2.20
C THR A 66 -20.27 -9.12 1.01
N PHE A 67 -19.95 -10.40 1.22
CA PHE A 67 -19.97 -11.39 0.13
C PHE A 67 -21.37 -11.61 -0.43
N ARG A 68 -22.40 -11.64 0.43
CA ARG A 68 -23.80 -11.73 -0.02
C ARG A 68 -24.21 -10.51 -0.84
N LEU A 69 -23.93 -9.30 -0.36
CA LEU A 69 -24.22 -8.08 -1.11
C LEU A 69 -23.47 -8.05 -2.45
N THR A 70 -22.21 -8.48 -2.47
CA THR A 70 -21.42 -8.57 -3.70
C THR A 70 -22.05 -9.56 -4.69
N GLN A 71 -22.50 -10.72 -4.20
CA GLN A 71 -23.22 -11.70 -5.02
C GLN A 71 -24.51 -11.10 -5.60
N GLU A 72 -25.31 -10.40 -4.81
CA GLU A 72 -26.53 -9.71 -5.30
C GLU A 72 -26.23 -8.66 -6.36
N PHE A 73 -25.10 -7.95 -6.29
CA PHE A 73 -24.68 -7.03 -7.34
C PHE A 73 -24.25 -7.75 -8.62
N LEU A 74 -23.58 -8.89 -8.49
CA LEU A 74 -23.18 -9.71 -9.64
C LEU A 74 -24.39 -10.33 -10.35
N GLU A 75 -25.37 -10.81 -9.60
CA GLU A 75 -26.62 -11.36 -10.13
C GLU A 75 -27.39 -10.29 -10.93
N ASP A 76 -27.60 -9.09 -10.38
CA ASP A 76 -28.19 -7.95 -11.11
C ASP A 76 -27.41 -7.63 -12.39
N ALA A 77 -26.08 -7.63 -12.34
CA ALA A 77 -25.24 -7.30 -13.48
C ALA A 77 -25.39 -8.34 -14.60
N VAL A 78 -25.48 -9.63 -14.26
CA VAL A 78 -25.74 -10.70 -15.23
C VAL A 78 -27.12 -10.55 -15.86
N GLU A 79 -28.16 -10.32 -15.04
CA GLU A 79 -29.54 -10.17 -15.51
C GLU A 79 -29.73 -8.97 -16.44
N THR A 80 -29.01 -7.87 -16.20
CA THR A 80 -29.12 -6.62 -16.98
C THR A 80 -28.16 -6.53 -18.16
N SER A 81 -27.18 -7.43 -18.26
CA SER A 81 -26.20 -7.39 -19.34
C SER A 81 -26.77 -7.95 -20.66
N VAL A 82 -26.78 -7.10 -21.70
CA VAL A 82 -27.26 -7.45 -23.06
C VAL A 82 -26.27 -8.36 -23.80
N ASP A 83 -24.99 -8.33 -23.39
CA ASP A 83 -23.87 -9.11 -23.93
C ASP A 83 -23.19 -9.94 -22.83
N ALA A 84 -23.96 -10.59 -21.94
CA ALA A 84 -23.38 -11.57 -21.02
C ALA A 84 -22.60 -12.59 -21.87
N PRO A 85 -21.28 -12.76 -21.67
CA PRO A 85 -20.53 -13.73 -22.46
C PRO A 85 -21.06 -15.12 -22.11
N HIS A 86 -21.95 -15.64 -22.96
CA HIS A 86 -22.62 -16.91 -22.75
C HIS A 86 -21.63 -18.10 -22.70
N HIS A 87 -20.36 -17.85 -23.06
CA HIS A 87 -19.27 -18.83 -23.13
C HIS A 87 -17.89 -18.17 -22.86
N ALA A 88 -17.73 -17.44 -21.75
CA ALA A 88 -16.37 -17.17 -21.28
C ALA A 88 -15.70 -18.53 -20.99
N ASP A 89 -14.58 -18.82 -21.66
CA ASP A 89 -13.78 -20.01 -21.33
C ASP A 89 -13.06 -19.73 -20.01
N VAL A 90 -13.80 -19.98 -18.92
CA VAL A 90 -13.35 -19.77 -17.53
C VAL A 90 -12.04 -20.49 -17.26
N GLU A 91 -11.81 -21.64 -17.89
CA GLU A 91 -10.58 -22.39 -17.71
C GLU A 91 -9.40 -21.69 -18.39
N SER A 92 -9.59 -21.16 -19.60
CA SER A 92 -8.58 -20.35 -20.28
C SER A 92 -8.26 -19.04 -19.54
N GLU A 93 -9.27 -18.36 -19.00
CA GLU A 93 -9.11 -17.12 -18.23
C GLU A 93 -8.33 -17.39 -16.95
N ARG A 94 -8.71 -18.42 -16.18
CA ARG A 94 -7.95 -18.84 -14.99
C ARG A 94 -6.52 -19.24 -15.32
N ALA A 95 -6.31 -19.99 -16.40
CA ALA A 95 -4.98 -20.37 -16.84
C ALA A 95 -4.16 -19.14 -17.27
N TRP A 96 -4.78 -18.12 -17.86
CA TRP A 96 -4.13 -16.85 -18.20
C TRP A 96 -3.80 -16.03 -16.95
N GLU A 97 -4.71 -15.91 -16.00
CA GLU A 97 -4.49 -15.23 -14.72
C GLU A 97 -3.33 -15.87 -13.95
N GLN A 98 -3.32 -17.20 -13.82
CA GLN A 98 -2.24 -17.93 -13.15
C GLN A 98 -0.91 -17.70 -13.84
N ARG A 99 -0.83 -17.82 -15.17
CA ARG A 99 0.40 -17.56 -15.93
C ARG A 99 0.89 -16.12 -15.77
N THR A 100 -0.03 -15.16 -15.74
CA THR A 100 0.28 -13.75 -15.55
C THR A 100 0.82 -13.51 -14.15
N TRP A 101 0.20 -14.12 -13.13
CA TRP A 101 0.66 -14.06 -11.76
C TRP A 101 2.05 -14.68 -11.58
N ASP A 102 2.27 -15.88 -12.12
CA ASP A 102 3.57 -16.57 -12.06
C ASP A 102 4.67 -15.74 -12.76
N SER A 103 4.35 -15.17 -13.91
CA SER A 103 5.26 -14.27 -14.64
C SER A 103 5.56 -13.00 -13.86
N ALA A 104 4.55 -12.44 -13.18
CA ALA A 104 4.72 -11.27 -12.32
C ALA A 104 5.57 -11.59 -11.10
N GLU A 105 5.43 -12.76 -10.48
CA GLU A 105 6.25 -13.19 -9.35
C GLU A 105 7.71 -13.41 -9.75
N GLN A 106 7.94 -13.91 -10.97
CA GLN A 106 9.29 -14.10 -11.53
C GLN A 106 9.94 -12.80 -12.03
N HIS A 107 9.19 -11.71 -12.14
CA HIS A 107 9.71 -10.44 -12.61
C HIS A 107 10.76 -9.86 -11.65
N ILE A 108 11.83 -9.28 -12.21
CA ILE A 108 13.00 -8.84 -11.42
C ILE A 108 12.65 -7.80 -10.35
N CYS A 109 11.68 -6.92 -10.59
CA CYS A 109 11.22 -5.95 -9.61
C CYS A 109 10.43 -6.63 -8.48
N SER A 110 9.60 -7.62 -8.80
CA SER A 110 8.79 -8.34 -7.82
C SER A 110 9.65 -9.19 -6.91
N GLN A 111 10.61 -9.94 -7.47
CA GLN A 111 11.59 -10.70 -6.69
C GLN A 111 12.41 -9.80 -5.79
N ALA A 112 12.87 -8.65 -6.30
CA ALA A 112 13.64 -7.70 -5.52
C ALA A 112 12.80 -7.08 -4.38
N ALA A 113 11.54 -6.74 -4.62
CA ALA A 113 10.62 -6.25 -3.59
C ALA A 113 10.31 -7.33 -2.53
N LYS A 114 10.10 -8.58 -2.95
CA LYS A 114 9.88 -9.73 -2.05
C LYS A 114 11.10 -9.99 -1.16
N ALA A 115 12.30 -9.88 -1.72
CA ALA A 115 13.54 -9.99 -0.97
C ALA A 115 13.74 -8.81 0.01
N TYR A 116 13.28 -7.59 -0.33
CA TYR A 116 13.25 -6.49 0.64
C TYR A 116 12.36 -6.83 1.84
N CYS A 117 11.15 -7.38 1.64
CA CYS A 117 10.30 -7.83 2.75
C CYS A 117 11.07 -8.76 3.71
N ALA A 118 11.78 -9.75 3.15
CA ALA A 118 12.54 -10.72 3.93
C ALA A 118 13.73 -10.09 4.67
N LEU A 119 14.45 -9.15 4.04
CA LEU A 119 15.54 -8.42 4.67
C LEU A 119 15.05 -7.60 5.88
N VAL A 120 13.92 -6.91 5.74
CA VAL A 120 13.31 -6.14 6.83
C VAL A 120 12.89 -7.07 7.97
N ASP A 121 12.24 -8.20 7.68
CA ASP A 121 11.85 -9.16 8.71
C ASP A 121 13.05 -9.75 9.45
N THR A 122 14.12 -10.13 8.73
CA THR A 122 15.36 -10.61 9.34
C THR A 122 16.00 -9.54 10.21
N TRP A 123 16.06 -8.29 9.74
CA TRP A 123 16.63 -7.18 10.50
C TRP A 123 15.87 -6.95 11.81
N PHE A 124 14.53 -6.84 11.77
CA PHE A 124 13.76 -6.62 12.98
C PHE A 124 13.81 -7.80 13.94
N LYS A 125 13.82 -9.05 13.47
CA LYS A 125 13.99 -10.24 14.33
C LYS A 125 15.35 -10.25 15.04
N ALA A 126 16.41 -9.87 14.34
CA ALA A 126 17.74 -9.74 14.96
C ALA A 126 17.79 -8.56 15.95
N ALA A 127 17.10 -7.46 15.60
CA ALA A 127 17.06 -6.24 16.39
C ALA A 127 16.10 -6.32 17.59
N GLU A 128 15.23 -7.33 17.72
CA GLU A 128 14.28 -7.47 18.85
C GLU A 128 14.96 -7.45 20.25
N ASN A 129 16.18 -7.96 20.38
CA ASN A 129 16.94 -7.92 21.64
C ASN A 129 17.68 -6.58 21.87
N PRO A 130 18.41 -6.01 20.88
CA PRO A 130 18.97 -4.67 20.97
C PRO A 130 17.90 -3.59 21.17
N LEU A 131 16.84 -3.53 20.37
CA LEU A 131 15.81 -2.47 20.40
C LEU A 131 15.08 -2.39 21.76
N ALA A 132 14.99 -3.51 22.50
CA ALA A 132 14.45 -3.52 23.87
C ALA A 132 15.40 -2.89 24.90
N SER A 133 16.71 -2.90 24.64
CA SER A 133 17.78 -2.36 25.51
C SER A 133 18.33 -1.00 25.05
N THR A 134 18.19 -0.63 23.77
CA THR A 134 18.62 0.66 23.20
C THR A 134 17.61 1.79 23.40
N ARG A 135 16.51 1.58 24.15
CA ARG A 135 15.67 2.67 24.71
C ARG A 135 16.40 3.55 25.75
N THR A 136 17.73 3.57 25.70
CA THR A 136 18.52 4.49 26.50
C THR A 136 18.54 5.81 25.73
N PRO A 137 18.00 6.91 26.29
CA PRO A 137 17.95 8.19 25.58
C PRO A 137 19.35 8.55 25.11
N LEU A 138 19.44 9.05 23.87
CA LEU A 138 20.65 9.54 23.23
C LEU A 138 21.57 10.24 24.25
N GLN A 139 22.62 9.55 24.70
CA GLN A 139 23.80 10.24 25.21
C GLN A 139 24.56 10.79 24.00
N GLY A 140 23.97 11.78 23.35
CA GLY A 140 24.67 12.62 22.40
C GLY A 140 25.88 13.22 23.12
N HIS A 141 27.03 13.16 22.46
CA HIS A 141 28.31 13.73 22.91
C HIS A 141 28.27 15.28 22.92
N SER A 142 27.26 15.88 23.54
CA SER A 142 27.24 17.30 23.85
C SER A 142 27.30 17.45 25.37
N ASN A 143 28.34 18.13 25.85
CA ASN A 143 28.46 18.58 27.23
C ASN A 143 27.40 19.65 27.54
N SER A 144 26.13 19.25 27.59
CA SER A 144 25.01 20.05 28.04
C SER A 144 24.04 19.13 28.77
N HIS A 145 24.16 19.13 30.09
CA HIS A 145 23.28 18.39 30.98
C HIS A 145 21.82 18.79 30.78
N ILE A 146 20.95 17.77 30.76
CA ILE A 146 19.47 17.80 30.73
C ILE A 146 18.90 17.96 29.32
N ALA A 147 18.79 16.85 28.58
CA ALA A 147 17.71 16.73 27.60
C ALA A 147 16.39 16.92 28.34
N SER A 148 15.56 17.85 27.88
CA SER A 148 14.26 18.08 28.52
C SER A 148 13.37 16.85 28.36
N SER A 149 12.46 16.62 29.31
CA SER A 149 11.51 15.50 29.22
C SER A 149 10.64 15.57 27.95
N LEU A 150 10.55 16.73 27.29
CA LEU A 150 9.83 16.93 26.04
C LEU A 150 10.65 16.48 24.81
N GLU A 151 11.96 16.72 24.80
CA GLU A 151 12.85 16.28 23.71
C GLU A 151 12.96 14.75 23.67
N ALA A 152 13.05 14.10 24.84
CA ALA A 152 13.07 12.64 24.92
C ALA A 152 11.75 12.01 24.40
N LEU A 153 10.60 12.66 24.66
CA LEU A 153 9.31 12.19 24.15
C LEU A 153 9.18 12.37 22.62
N ASP A 154 9.75 13.44 22.07
CA ASP A 154 9.77 13.69 20.63
C ASP A 154 10.67 12.67 19.90
N ASP A 155 11.83 12.35 20.46
CA ASP A 155 12.74 11.34 19.91
C ASP A 155 12.12 9.93 19.92
N ASP A 156 11.46 9.53 21.02
CA ASP A 156 10.74 8.26 21.09
C ASP A 156 9.60 8.19 20.05
N ALA A 157 8.88 9.30 19.86
CA ALA A 157 7.81 9.38 18.86
C ALA A 157 8.34 9.27 17.43
N ARG A 158 9.44 9.97 17.10
CA ARG A 158 10.11 9.90 15.79
C ARG A 158 10.65 8.51 15.49
N PHE A 159 11.22 7.85 16.50
CA PHE A 159 11.71 6.49 16.40
C PHE A 159 10.57 5.50 16.10
N GLU A 160 9.47 5.57 16.87
CA GLU A 160 8.33 4.67 16.66
C GLU A 160 7.63 4.94 15.33
N GLU A 161 7.50 6.20 14.93
CA GLU A 161 6.97 6.56 13.61
C GLU A 161 7.83 5.96 12.47
N ALA A 162 9.15 6.05 12.57
CA ALA A 162 10.04 5.46 11.57
C ALA A 162 9.86 3.92 11.50
N ARG A 163 9.72 3.25 12.65
CA ARG A 163 9.44 1.80 12.70
C ARG A 163 8.10 1.47 12.03
N GLU A 164 7.05 2.23 12.34
CA GLU A 164 5.72 2.03 11.78
C GLU A 164 5.73 2.22 10.26
N ILE A 165 6.40 3.26 9.76
CA ILE A 165 6.57 3.51 8.32
C ILE A 165 7.24 2.32 7.64
N ILE A 166 8.36 1.83 8.18
CA ILE A 166 9.08 0.70 7.59
C ILE A 166 8.18 -0.55 7.57
N ARG A 167 7.54 -0.87 8.70
CA ARG A 167 6.65 -2.04 8.82
C ARG A 167 5.43 -1.94 7.91
N TRP A 168 4.89 -0.75 7.71
CA TRP A 168 3.80 -0.52 6.78
C TRP A 168 4.21 -0.78 5.33
N TYR A 169 5.31 -0.15 4.89
CA TYR A 169 5.73 -0.24 3.50
C TYR A 169 6.43 -1.54 3.13
N GLN A 170 6.93 -2.33 4.09
CA GLN A 170 7.65 -3.57 3.81
C GLN A 170 6.86 -4.50 2.87
N HIS A 171 5.58 -4.73 3.15
CA HIS A 171 4.73 -5.59 2.32
C HIS A 171 3.99 -4.83 1.23
N GLN A 172 3.63 -3.57 1.48
CA GLN A 172 2.89 -2.75 0.52
C GLN A 172 3.65 -2.59 -0.80
N ILE A 173 4.98 -2.36 -0.72
CA ILE A 173 5.83 -2.18 -1.91
C ILE A 173 5.72 -3.42 -2.80
N TYR A 174 5.86 -4.63 -2.24
CA TYR A 174 5.74 -5.87 -2.99
C TYR A 174 4.37 -6.02 -3.65
N VAL A 175 3.28 -5.79 -2.91
CA VAL A 175 1.91 -5.89 -3.45
C VAL A 175 1.69 -4.92 -4.61
N LYS A 176 2.18 -3.68 -4.50
CA LYS A 176 2.03 -2.67 -5.55
C LYS A 176 2.91 -2.97 -6.77
N ILE A 177 4.09 -3.54 -6.59
CA ILE A 177 4.92 -4.02 -7.70
C ILE A 177 4.30 -5.21 -8.41
N MET A 178 3.74 -6.18 -7.68
CA MET A 178 3.00 -7.29 -8.29
C MET A 178 1.84 -6.77 -9.16
N ARG A 179 1.03 -5.83 -8.63
CA ARG A 179 -0.04 -5.20 -9.43
C ARG A 179 0.49 -4.48 -10.66
N ALA A 180 1.58 -3.70 -10.51
CA ALA A 180 2.17 -2.97 -11.63
C ALA A 180 2.62 -3.90 -12.76
N VAL A 181 3.28 -5.02 -12.41
CA VAL A 181 3.77 -5.99 -13.39
C VAL A 181 2.60 -6.76 -14.02
N THR A 182 1.65 -7.26 -13.24
CA THR A 182 0.44 -7.92 -13.75
C THR A 182 -0.33 -7.00 -14.69
N GLY A 183 -0.51 -5.73 -14.31
CA GLY A 183 -1.13 -4.71 -15.15
C GLY A 183 -0.39 -4.50 -16.46
N GLN A 184 0.94 -4.39 -16.42
CA GLN A 184 1.75 -4.21 -17.64
C GLN A 184 1.66 -5.43 -18.59
N LEU A 185 1.62 -6.64 -18.05
CA LEU A 185 1.44 -7.87 -18.84
C LEU A 185 0.04 -7.91 -19.49
N ALA A 186 -1.00 -7.55 -18.75
CA ALA A 186 -2.36 -7.47 -19.26
C ALA A 186 -2.50 -6.40 -20.36
N GLU A 187 -1.99 -5.20 -20.11
CA GLU A 187 -1.99 -4.06 -21.04
C GLU A 187 -1.24 -4.35 -22.36
N ARG A 188 -0.25 -5.25 -22.33
CA ARG A 188 0.48 -5.71 -23.52
C ARG A 188 -0.31 -6.75 -24.31
N SER A 189 -1.14 -7.54 -23.65
CA SER A 189 -1.98 -8.56 -24.28
C SER A 189 -3.24 -7.97 -24.92
N MET A 190 -3.71 -6.83 -24.44
CA MET A 190 -4.84 -6.11 -25.00
C MET A 190 -4.37 -5.08 -26.03
N LEU A 191 -5.20 -4.77 -27.04
CA LEU A 191 -5.03 -3.58 -27.89
C LEU A 191 -5.28 -2.34 -27.03
N SER A 192 -4.33 -2.02 -26.14
CA SER A 192 -4.46 -0.89 -25.24
C SER A 192 -4.39 0.41 -26.03
N ASN A 193 -5.33 1.31 -25.74
CA ASN A 193 -5.33 2.63 -26.32
C ASN A 193 -4.14 3.41 -25.76
N GLU A 194 -3.13 3.71 -26.58
CA GLU A 194 -1.86 4.33 -26.17
C GLU A 194 -2.03 5.66 -25.41
N HIS A 195 -3.20 6.30 -25.53
CA HIS A 195 -3.53 7.60 -24.98
C HIS A 195 -4.04 7.58 -23.53
N MET A 196 -4.34 6.41 -22.94
CA MET A 196 -4.82 6.34 -21.55
C MET A 196 -3.65 6.13 -20.56
N PRO A 197 -3.63 6.82 -19.40
CA PRO A 197 -2.69 6.50 -18.32
C PRO A 197 -2.79 5.01 -17.96
N LYS A 198 -1.63 4.34 -17.87
CA LYS A 198 -1.57 2.91 -17.58
C LYS A 198 -1.74 2.68 -16.08
N ASP A 199 -2.59 1.71 -15.69
CA ASP A 199 -2.76 1.31 -14.29
C ASP A 199 -1.44 0.80 -13.71
N SER A 200 -0.62 0.17 -14.58
CA SER A 200 0.71 -0.29 -14.24
C SER A 200 1.64 0.84 -13.77
N ASP A 201 1.64 1.98 -14.48
CA ASP A 201 2.43 3.17 -14.12
C ASP A 201 1.96 3.76 -12.78
N GLY A 202 0.65 3.83 -12.54
CA GLY A 202 0.08 4.32 -11.27
C GLY A 202 0.39 3.42 -10.08
N SER A 203 0.31 2.10 -10.24
CA SER A 203 0.68 1.13 -9.21
C SER A 203 2.18 1.20 -8.88
N ALA A 204 3.04 1.32 -9.91
CA ALA A 204 4.47 1.51 -9.73
C ALA A 204 4.79 2.83 -9.01
N LYS A 205 4.05 3.91 -9.28
CA LYS A 205 4.21 5.18 -8.54
C LYS A 205 4.01 5.01 -7.04
N VAL A 206 2.96 4.29 -6.64
CA VAL A 206 2.66 4.07 -5.22
C VAL A 206 3.77 3.26 -4.54
N ALA A 207 4.31 2.24 -5.22
CA ALA A 207 5.46 1.49 -4.71
C ALA A 207 6.69 2.38 -4.53
N LEU A 208 6.97 3.26 -5.50
CA LEU A 208 8.09 4.22 -5.42
C LEU A 208 7.94 5.21 -4.26
N ILE A 209 6.73 5.70 -3.99
CA ILE A 209 6.44 6.54 -2.82
C ILE A 209 6.71 5.77 -1.52
N GLY A 210 6.28 4.50 -1.46
CA GLY A 210 6.58 3.63 -0.32
C GLY A 210 8.07 3.42 -0.10
N ILE A 211 8.84 3.26 -1.18
CA ILE A 211 10.30 3.16 -1.12
C ILE A 211 10.93 4.46 -0.60
N ASP A 212 10.53 5.62 -1.13
CA ASP A 212 11.10 6.90 -0.69
C ASP A 212 10.81 7.14 0.80
N ARG A 213 9.58 6.86 1.26
CA ARG A 213 9.21 6.91 2.69
C ARG A 213 10.02 5.92 3.54
N SER A 214 10.21 4.70 3.04
CA SER A 214 11.04 3.70 3.73
C SER A 214 12.49 4.13 3.85
N ILE A 215 13.07 4.74 2.80
CA ILE A 215 14.44 5.26 2.82
C ILE A 215 14.57 6.35 3.89
N THR A 216 13.64 7.31 3.94
CA THR A 216 13.65 8.34 4.97
C THR A 216 13.54 7.75 6.37
N ALA A 217 12.63 6.78 6.58
CA ALA A 217 12.48 6.14 7.88
C ALA A 217 13.71 5.34 8.31
N TRP A 218 14.37 4.62 7.39
CA TRP A 218 15.63 3.95 7.68
C TRP A 218 16.76 4.93 8.02
N MET A 219 16.83 6.07 7.31
CA MET A 219 17.78 7.15 7.65
C MET A 219 17.51 7.67 9.07
N THR A 220 16.26 7.90 9.44
CA THR A 220 15.88 8.27 10.81
C THR A 220 16.32 7.21 11.83
N LEU A 221 16.01 5.93 11.63
CA LEU A 221 16.44 4.86 12.55
C LEU A 221 17.96 4.76 12.70
N ARG A 222 18.71 5.05 11.63
CA ARG A 222 20.18 5.04 11.65
C ARG A 222 20.76 6.06 12.63
N GLU A 223 20.09 7.20 12.84
CA GLU A 223 20.51 8.22 13.81
C GLU A 223 20.40 7.72 15.25
N TYR A 224 19.41 6.88 15.53
CA TYR A 224 19.13 6.33 16.85
C TYR A 224 19.87 5.02 17.17
N LEU A 225 20.38 4.32 16.15
CA LEU A 225 20.98 2.99 16.29
C LEU A 225 22.44 2.98 15.79
N PRO A 226 23.40 3.54 16.58
CA PRO A 226 24.80 3.63 16.17
C PRO A 226 25.44 2.26 15.92
N ASP A 227 25.03 1.24 16.67
CA ASP A 227 25.57 -0.11 16.55
C ASP A 227 25.02 -0.90 15.34
N ALA A 228 23.96 -0.40 14.69
CA ALA A 228 23.32 -1.05 13.54
C ALA A 228 23.48 -0.24 12.23
N GLN A 229 24.43 0.70 12.19
CA GLN A 229 24.56 1.63 11.08
C GLN A 229 24.92 0.98 9.74
N ASP A 230 25.73 -0.08 9.77
CA ASP A 230 26.18 -0.79 8.57
C ASP A 230 25.05 -1.66 8.01
N GLU A 231 24.30 -2.37 8.86
CA GLU A 231 23.14 -3.16 8.46
C GLU A 231 22.02 -2.27 7.88
N ILE A 232 21.79 -1.10 8.48
CA ILE A 232 20.82 -0.12 7.93
C ILE A 232 21.32 0.45 6.59
N LEU A 233 22.63 0.67 6.44
CA LEU A 233 23.19 1.13 5.17
C LEU A 233 22.98 0.09 4.06
N ASP A 234 23.13 -1.19 4.34
CA ASP A 234 22.84 -2.27 3.39
C ASP A 234 21.38 -2.26 2.93
N LEU A 235 20.43 -2.04 3.85
CA LEU A 235 19.00 -1.90 3.54
C LEU A 235 18.72 -0.66 2.67
N LEU A 236 19.34 0.47 2.97
CA LEU A 236 19.24 1.70 2.18
C LEU A 236 19.77 1.51 0.76
N LEU A 237 20.93 0.88 0.62
CA LEU A 237 21.52 0.54 -0.69
C LEU A 237 20.61 -0.42 -1.47
N TYR A 238 19.98 -1.38 -0.79
CA TYR A 238 19.04 -2.31 -1.41
C TYR A 238 17.80 -1.57 -1.94
N LEU A 239 17.20 -0.70 -1.13
CA LEU A 239 16.04 0.12 -1.52
C LEU A 239 16.34 1.04 -2.71
N ASP A 240 17.49 1.71 -2.71
CA ASP A 240 17.88 2.57 -3.83
C ASP A 240 18.05 1.77 -5.13
N ARG A 241 18.64 0.57 -5.05
CA ARG A 241 18.74 -0.34 -6.21
C ARG A 241 17.37 -0.79 -6.70
N LEU A 242 16.45 -1.13 -5.79
CA LEU A 242 15.07 -1.49 -6.13
C LEU A 242 14.34 -0.32 -6.79
N ARG A 243 14.42 0.89 -6.22
CA ARG A 243 13.86 2.12 -6.77
C ARG A 243 14.30 2.35 -8.22
N ARG A 244 15.62 2.33 -8.47
CA ARG A 244 16.17 2.51 -9.82
C ARG A 244 15.73 1.42 -10.80
N LYS A 245 15.56 0.17 -10.34
CA LYS A 245 15.02 -0.92 -11.18
C LYS A 245 13.58 -0.61 -11.58
N ILE A 246 12.73 -0.22 -10.63
CA ILE A 246 11.33 0.10 -10.90
C ILE A 246 11.23 1.28 -11.87
N GLU A 247 11.99 2.36 -11.65
CA GLU A 247 12.01 3.54 -12.53
C GLU A 247 12.46 3.20 -13.96
N ARG A 248 13.33 2.21 -14.15
CA ARG A 248 13.71 1.73 -15.48
C ARG A 248 12.60 0.92 -16.17
N HIS A 249 11.88 0.09 -15.41
CA HIS A 249 10.80 -0.76 -15.96
C HIS A 249 9.48 -0.01 -16.16
N PHE A 250 9.25 1.03 -15.37
CA PHE A 250 8.05 1.88 -15.40
C PHE A 250 8.47 3.36 -15.53
N PRO A 251 9.00 3.78 -16.69
CA PRO A 251 9.60 5.10 -16.86
C PRO A 251 8.61 6.26 -16.69
N ARG A 252 7.31 6.00 -16.81
CA ARG A 252 6.26 7.02 -16.63
C ARG A 252 5.62 6.99 -15.24
N ALA A 253 6.00 6.05 -14.37
CA ALA A 253 5.42 5.91 -13.04
C ALA A 253 5.49 7.20 -12.22
N ARG A 254 6.66 7.86 -12.16
CA ARG A 254 6.82 9.12 -11.41
C ARG A 254 5.90 10.24 -11.91
N ALA A 255 5.63 10.28 -13.22
CA ALA A 255 4.80 11.28 -13.87
C ALA A 255 3.29 10.98 -13.81
N PHE A 256 2.89 9.75 -13.45
CA PHE A 256 1.49 9.39 -13.29
C PHE A 256 0.81 10.29 -12.26
N ILE A 257 -0.37 10.85 -12.55
CA ILE A 257 -1.11 11.69 -11.61
C ILE A 257 -2.13 10.82 -10.87
N ARG A 258 -1.94 10.64 -9.56
CA ARG A 258 -2.90 9.90 -8.73
C ARG A 258 -4.12 10.79 -8.44
N PRO A 259 -5.35 10.36 -8.78
CA PRO A 259 -6.57 11.10 -8.48
C PRO A 259 -6.63 11.53 -7.02
N GLY A 260 -6.90 12.81 -6.78
CA GLY A 260 -6.95 13.41 -5.45
C GLY A 260 -5.61 13.64 -4.74
N PHE A 261 -4.56 12.88 -5.03
CA PHE A 261 -3.29 12.99 -4.30
C PHE A 261 -2.26 13.90 -4.97
N ASP A 262 -2.14 13.84 -6.30
CA ASP A 262 -1.08 14.53 -7.05
C ASP A 262 -1.62 15.62 -7.99
N GLU A 263 -2.93 15.84 -7.96
CA GLU A 263 -3.58 16.88 -8.74
C GLU A 263 -3.19 18.25 -8.17
N ILE A 264 -2.64 19.11 -9.02
CA ILE A 264 -2.46 20.51 -8.67
C ILE A 264 -3.84 21.15 -8.77
N THR A 265 -4.58 21.24 -7.66
CA THR A 265 -5.77 22.07 -7.63
C THR A 265 -5.30 23.52 -7.85
N PRO A 266 -5.79 24.24 -8.86
CA PRO A 266 -5.68 25.68 -8.85
C PRO A 266 -6.34 26.15 -7.55
N TYR A 267 -5.62 26.92 -6.74
CA TYR A 267 -6.26 27.64 -5.63
C TYR A 267 -7.46 28.40 -6.22
N PRO A 268 -8.66 28.30 -5.63
CA PRO A 268 -9.76 29.18 -5.98
C PRO A 268 -9.40 30.65 -5.72
#